data_AF-A0A090X4A6-F1
#
_entry.id   AF-A0A090X4A6-F1
#
_cell.length_a   1.000
_cell.length_b   1.000
_cell.length_c   1.000
_cell.angle_alpha   90.00
_cell.angle_beta   90.00
_cell.angle_gamma   90.00
#
_symmetry.space_group_name_H-M   'P 1'
#
loop_
_entity.id
_entity.type
_entity.pdbx_description
1 polymer ?
#
loop_
_entity_poly.entity_id
_entity_poly.type
_entity_poly.pdbx_seq_one_letter_code
_entity_poly.pdbx_strand_id
1 'polypeptide(L)'
;MDLIYVALDEAVTNLDAVEVNGKTSKRRDKESSTISYKVSKEFLNQNRENSLMQTLSKIPGVSTINIGSGQSKPVIRGLGFNRVAVVQNGIKHEAQQWGGNDHGLEIDQYGIENIQIIKGPASLVYGGADAIAGVVDIKPNKIPAINSFNGEVNLLGESNNDLLGISLGVKARKENWFYRSRLTLRDYGDYKVPTDKINYENYIFELHDNHLRNTAGIEANASFNIGYTSEGVYYGNII
;
A
#
# COMPACT_ATOMS: atom_id res chain seq x y z
N MET A 1 -32.54 -27.68 -71.75
CA MET A 1 -31.55 -27.40 -70.69
C MET A 1 -31.95 -26.05 -70.13
N ASP A 2 -32.62 -26.03 -68.99
CA ASP A 2 -33.13 -24.79 -68.41
C ASP A 2 -32.04 -24.14 -67.57
N LEU A 3 -31.74 -22.88 -67.88
CA LEU A 3 -30.79 -22.06 -67.15
C LEU A 3 -31.48 -21.46 -65.93
N ILE A 4 -30.92 -21.74 -64.75
CA ILE A 4 -31.33 -21.11 -63.49
C ILE A 4 -30.55 -19.81 -63.34
N TYR A 5 -31.26 -18.70 -63.19
CA TYR A 5 -30.69 -17.42 -62.80
C TYR A 5 -30.81 -17.27 -61.28
N VAL A 6 -29.67 -17.13 -60.61
CA VAL A 6 -29.59 -16.76 -59.19
C VAL A 6 -29.10 -15.32 -59.12
N ALA A 7 -29.95 -14.43 -58.62
CA ALA A 7 -29.58 -13.08 -58.24
C ALA A 7 -29.40 -13.05 -56.71
N LEU A 8 -28.28 -12.49 -56.25
CA LEU A 8 -28.02 -12.24 -54.83
C LEU A 8 -28.24 -10.76 -54.55
N ASP A 9 -28.95 -10.45 -53.47
CA ASP A 9 -29.05 -9.09 -52.95
C ASP A 9 -27.85 -8.78 -52.04
N GLU A 10 -27.25 -7.60 -52.21
CA GLU A 10 -26.17 -7.14 -51.33
C GLU A 10 -26.71 -6.89 -49.92
N ALA A 11 -26.27 -7.69 -48.95
CA ALA A 11 -26.52 -7.46 -47.54
C ALA A 11 -25.39 -6.63 -46.93
N VAL A 12 -25.61 -5.32 -46.76
CA VAL A 12 -24.69 -4.46 -46.01
C VAL A 12 -24.78 -4.81 -44.53
N THR A 13 -23.74 -5.44 -44.00
CA THR A 13 -23.62 -5.70 -42.56
C THR A 13 -23.13 -4.42 -41.88
N ASN A 14 -24.04 -3.61 -41.36
CA ASN A 14 -23.67 -2.48 -40.50
C ASN A 14 -23.28 -3.03 -39.12
N LEU A 15 -22.06 -2.76 -38.69
CA LEU A 15 -21.62 -3.03 -37.32
C LEU A 15 -22.37 -2.09 -36.36
N ASP A 16 -22.75 -2.62 -35.20
CA ASP A 16 -23.31 -1.80 -34.13
C ASP A 16 -22.31 -0.72 -33.70
N ALA A 17 -22.82 0.47 -33.42
CA ALA A 17 -22.00 1.60 -32.99
C ALA A 17 -21.30 1.27 -31.67
N VAL A 18 -19.97 1.24 -31.68
CA VAL A 18 -19.16 1.12 -30.47
C VAL A 18 -19.04 2.49 -29.82
N GLU A 19 -19.79 2.70 -28.74
CA GLU A 19 -19.65 3.91 -27.91
C GLU A 19 -18.43 3.76 -26.98
N VAL A 20 -17.34 4.48 -27.29
CA VAL A 20 -16.15 4.51 -26.45
C VAL A 20 -16.35 5.53 -25.32
N ASN A 21 -16.93 5.08 -24.21
CA ASN A 21 -17.09 5.87 -22.99
C ASN A 21 -15.79 5.94 -22.17
N GLY A 22 -14.82 6.75 -22.61
CA GLY A 22 -13.54 6.96 -21.92
C GLY A 22 -13.52 8.22 -21.06
N LYS A 23 -13.67 8.11 -19.74
CA LYS A 23 -13.34 9.23 -18.83
C LYS A 23 -11.84 9.21 -18.51
N THR A 24 -11.12 10.29 -18.84
CA THR A 24 -9.69 10.43 -18.47
C THR A 24 -9.53 10.49 -16.95
N SER A 25 -8.41 9.98 -16.41
CA SER A 25 -8.12 10.06 -14.95
C SER A 25 -8.27 11.48 -14.43
N LYS A 26 -7.76 12.47 -15.18
CA LYS A 26 -7.85 13.89 -14.84
C LYS A 26 -9.28 14.40 -14.68
N ARG A 27 -10.24 13.87 -15.45
CA ARG A 27 -11.66 14.25 -15.34
C ARG A 27 -12.33 13.58 -14.14
N ARG A 28 -12.01 12.29 -13.87
CA ARG A 28 -12.48 11.60 -12.65
C ARG A 28 -11.97 12.28 -11.38
N ASP A 29 -10.71 12.71 -11.37
CA ASP A 29 -10.10 13.42 -10.24
C ASP A 29 -10.75 14.79 -10.00
N LYS A 30 -11.24 15.46 -11.06
CA LYS A 30 -12.01 16.72 -10.97
C LYS A 30 -13.46 16.53 -10.53
N GLU A 31 -14.06 15.38 -10.85
CA GLU A 31 -15.44 15.03 -10.49
C GLU A 31 -15.53 14.39 -9.08
N SER A 32 -14.40 14.00 -8.48
CA SER A 32 -14.36 13.46 -7.12
C SER A 32 -14.39 14.58 -6.07
N SER A 33 -15.22 14.42 -5.05
CA SER A 33 -15.24 15.28 -3.87
C SER A 33 -14.08 15.00 -2.89
N THR A 34 -13.27 13.97 -3.16
CA THR A 34 -12.17 13.53 -2.30
C THR A 34 -10.82 13.78 -2.98
N ILE A 35 -9.80 14.11 -2.19
CA ILE A 35 -8.43 14.27 -2.72
C ILE A 35 -7.76 12.91 -2.69
N SER A 36 -7.41 12.37 -3.86
CA SER A 36 -6.64 11.14 -3.99
C SER A 36 -5.17 11.46 -4.29
N TYR A 37 -4.25 10.83 -3.57
CA TYR A 37 -2.81 10.90 -3.82
C TYR A 37 -2.28 9.51 -4.17
N LYS A 38 -1.62 9.38 -5.32
CA LYS A 38 -0.99 8.12 -5.75
C LYS A 38 0.46 8.11 -5.32
N VAL A 39 0.87 7.05 -4.66
CA VAL A 39 2.22 6.83 -4.15
C VAL A 39 2.85 5.72 -4.97
N SER A 40 3.94 6.03 -5.66
CA SER A 40 4.65 5.07 -6.49
C SER A 40 5.75 4.35 -5.70
N LYS A 41 6.24 3.24 -6.27
CA LYS A 41 7.42 2.54 -5.74
C LYS A 41 8.63 3.47 -5.61
N GLU A 42 8.84 4.36 -6.56
CA GLU A 42 9.95 5.33 -6.55
C GLU A 42 9.84 6.27 -5.35
N PHE A 43 8.64 6.78 -5.05
CA PHE A 43 8.41 7.58 -3.85
C PHE A 43 8.74 6.79 -2.59
N LEU A 44 8.25 5.55 -2.47
CA LEU A 44 8.51 4.69 -1.29
C LEU A 44 9.99 4.39 -1.11
N ASN A 45 10.74 4.21 -2.20
CA ASN A 45 12.18 3.98 -2.15
C ASN A 45 12.96 5.23 -1.74
N GLN A 46 12.53 6.42 -2.19
CA GLN A 46 13.22 7.69 -1.91
C GLN A 46 12.91 8.27 -0.53
N ASN A 47 11.78 7.91 0.06
CA ASN A 47 11.27 8.50 1.30
C ASN A 47 11.18 7.48 2.44
N ARG A 48 11.82 6.32 2.30
CA ARG A 48 11.69 5.21 3.23
C ARG A 48 12.10 5.62 4.65
N GLU A 49 11.21 5.35 5.58
CA GLU A 49 11.40 5.47 7.03
C GLU A 49 11.20 4.09 7.67
N ASN A 50 11.32 4.01 8.99
CA ASN A 50 11.23 2.75 9.73
C ASN A 50 9.92 1.98 9.54
N SER A 51 8.81 2.66 9.26
CA SER A 51 7.52 2.02 8.96
C SER A 51 6.89 2.58 7.69
N LEU A 52 5.89 1.88 7.15
CA LEU A 52 5.15 2.36 5.99
C LEU A 52 4.46 3.70 6.27
N MET A 53 3.76 3.85 7.40
CA MET A 53 3.02 5.08 7.64
C MET A 53 3.96 6.26 7.88
N GLN A 54 5.12 6.04 8.52
CA GLN A 54 6.15 7.08 8.66
C GLN A 54 6.66 7.52 7.29
N THR A 55 6.89 6.58 6.36
CA THR A 55 7.23 6.90 4.96
C THR A 55 6.13 7.75 4.32
N LEU A 56 4.86 7.41 4.54
CA LEU A 56 3.71 8.15 4.01
C LEU A 56 3.50 9.53 4.67
N SER A 57 4.09 9.79 5.85
CA SER A 57 3.99 11.09 6.53
C SER A 57 4.66 12.24 5.75
N LYS A 58 5.52 11.93 4.77
CA LYS A 58 6.06 12.93 3.83
C LYS A 58 4.99 13.52 2.90
N ILE A 59 3.79 12.93 2.85
CA ILE A 59 2.67 13.41 2.04
C ILE A 59 1.91 14.49 2.82
N PRO A 60 1.69 15.69 2.26
CA PRO A 60 1.03 16.78 2.98
C PRO A 60 -0.35 16.41 3.55
N GLY A 61 -0.58 16.68 4.82
CA GLY A 61 -1.84 16.35 5.51
C GLY A 61 -1.99 14.87 5.90
N VAL A 62 -0.93 14.08 5.73
CA VAL A 62 -0.75 12.76 6.34
C VAL A 62 0.28 12.92 7.45
N SER A 63 -0.02 12.37 8.62
CA SER A 63 0.92 12.25 9.74
C SER A 63 0.78 10.87 10.35
N THR A 64 1.51 10.59 11.42
CA THR A 64 1.50 9.29 12.08
C THR A 64 1.39 9.40 13.57
N ILE A 65 0.89 8.32 14.15
CA ILE A 65 1.10 7.97 15.55
C ILE A 65 2.20 6.91 15.54
N ASN A 66 3.38 7.24 16.06
CA ASN A 66 4.51 6.32 16.12
C ASN A 66 4.41 5.43 17.37
N ILE A 67 4.81 4.18 17.20
CA ILE A 67 4.79 3.14 18.23
C ILE A 67 6.20 2.56 18.28
N GLY A 68 7.00 3.08 19.21
CA GLY A 68 8.44 2.85 19.21
C GLY A 68 9.10 3.32 17.91
N SER A 69 10.16 2.61 17.52
CA SER A 69 10.93 2.95 16.32
C SER A 69 10.38 2.29 15.04
N GLY A 70 9.84 1.07 15.12
CA GLY A 70 9.50 0.26 13.95
C GLY A 70 8.03 0.29 13.49
N GLN A 71 7.10 0.81 14.30
CA GLN A 71 5.67 0.68 14.05
C GLN A 71 4.93 2.02 14.10
N SER A 72 3.79 2.11 13.41
CA SER A 72 2.99 3.34 13.40
C SER A 72 1.59 3.16 12.81
N LYS A 73 0.67 4.07 13.14
CA LYS A 73 -0.67 4.19 12.54
C LYS A 73 -0.80 5.50 11.74
N PRO A 74 -1.62 5.54 10.67
CA PRO A 74 -1.82 6.75 9.89
C PRO A 74 -2.78 7.72 10.58
N VAL A 75 -2.54 9.01 10.34
CA VAL A 75 -3.42 10.11 10.68
C VAL A 75 -3.62 10.94 9.42
N ILE A 76 -4.86 11.24 9.08
CA ILE A 76 -5.20 12.06 7.91
C ILE A 76 -6.01 13.26 8.40
N ARG A 77 -5.50 14.47 8.12
CA ARG A 77 -6.12 15.74 8.57
C ARG A 77 -6.40 15.78 10.09
N GLY A 78 -5.50 15.22 10.89
CA GLY A 78 -5.60 15.20 12.36
C GLY A 78 -6.49 14.11 12.94
N LEU A 79 -7.14 13.28 12.11
CA LEU A 79 -7.96 12.16 12.54
C LEU A 79 -7.21 10.84 12.32
N GLY A 80 -7.19 9.97 13.32
CA GLY A 80 -6.54 8.65 13.27
C GLY A 80 -7.44 7.54 13.83
N PHE A 81 -6.85 6.36 14.06
CA PHE A 81 -7.55 5.16 14.57
C PHE A 81 -8.72 4.76 13.64
N ASN A 82 -9.88 4.41 14.20
CA ASN A 82 -11.12 4.05 13.51
C ASN A 82 -11.77 5.21 12.72
N ARG A 83 -10.98 6.17 12.23
CA ARG A 83 -11.40 7.22 11.32
C ARG A 83 -10.59 7.19 10.02
N VAL A 84 -9.46 6.47 10.01
CA VAL A 84 -8.63 6.22 8.83
C VAL A 84 -8.51 4.72 8.64
N ALA A 85 -9.11 4.20 7.57
CA ALA A 85 -8.98 2.78 7.23
C ALA A 85 -7.65 2.52 6.52
N VAL A 86 -7.02 1.39 6.82
CA VAL A 86 -5.91 0.85 6.03
C VAL A 86 -6.37 -0.43 5.36
N VAL A 87 -6.27 -0.46 4.04
CA VAL A 87 -6.72 -1.58 3.22
C VAL A 87 -5.52 -2.08 2.43
N GLN A 88 -5.30 -3.40 2.42
CA GLN A 88 -4.24 -4.04 1.67
C GLN A 88 -4.83 -5.13 0.81
N ASN A 89 -4.64 -5.01 -0.51
CA ASN A 89 -5.19 -5.94 -1.49
C ASN A 89 -6.71 -6.15 -1.33
N GLY A 90 -7.45 -5.10 -0.99
CA GLY A 90 -8.90 -5.16 -0.74
C GLY A 90 -9.30 -5.62 0.67
N ILE A 91 -8.36 -6.09 1.49
CA ILE A 91 -8.63 -6.55 2.86
C ILE A 91 -8.31 -5.44 3.85
N LYS A 92 -9.28 -5.07 4.67
CA LYS A 92 -9.10 -4.05 5.72
C LYS A 92 -8.30 -4.61 6.89
N HIS A 93 -7.35 -3.82 7.38
CA HIS A 93 -6.58 -4.11 8.58
C HIS A 93 -7.36 -3.68 9.84
N GLU A 94 -7.67 -4.65 10.71
CA GLU A 94 -8.41 -4.44 11.96
C GLU A 94 -7.53 -4.60 13.22
N ALA A 95 -6.20 -4.50 13.07
CA ALA A 95 -5.21 -4.75 14.10
C ALA A 95 -5.28 -3.75 15.28
N GLN A 96 -6.23 -3.97 16.20
CA GLN A 96 -6.42 -3.23 17.46
C GLN A 96 -6.33 -1.71 17.29
N GLN A 97 -6.99 -1.19 16.26
CA GLN A 97 -6.97 0.23 15.94
C GLN A 97 -7.52 1.10 17.09
N TRP A 98 -8.31 0.52 18.00
CA TRP A 98 -8.87 1.17 19.18
C TRP A 98 -7.93 1.21 20.41
N GLY A 99 -6.92 0.33 20.50
CA GLY A 99 -6.07 0.11 21.68
C GLY A 99 -4.95 1.14 21.90
N GLY A 100 -5.15 2.40 21.51
CA GLY A 100 -4.11 3.43 21.67
C GLY A 100 -2.84 3.15 20.85
N ASN A 101 -1.67 3.46 21.45
CA ASN A 101 -0.36 3.49 20.78
C ASN A 101 0.46 2.21 20.96
N ASP A 102 -0.17 1.08 21.30
CA ASP A 102 0.58 -0.11 21.73
C ASP A 102 0.79 -1.15 20.62
N HIS A 103 -0.02 -1.09 19.54
CA HIS A 103 0.01 -2.07 18.44
C HIS A 103 0.07 -1.39 17.08
N GLY A 104 1.05 -1.78 16.25
CA GLY A 104 1.26 -1.26 14.91
C GLY A 104 0.41 -1.92 13.82
N LEU A 105 0.63 -1.46 12.58
CA LEU A 105 0.17 -2.16 11.39
C LEU A 105 1.27 -3.11 10.93
N GLU A 106 0.97 -4.41 10.89
CA GLU A 106 1.90 -5.46 10.48
C GLU A 106 2.06 -5.50 8.96
N ILE A 107 2.72 -4.47 8.40
CA ILE A 107 2.84 -4.27 6.95
C ILE A 107 4.30 -4.18 6.54
N ASP A 108 4.74 -5.18 5.77
CA ASP A 108 6.03 -5.14 5.07
C ASP A 108 5.99 -4.13 3.91
N GLN A 109 6.60 -2.96 4.12
CA GLN A 109 6.68 -1.90 3.13
C GLN A 109 7.55 -2.22 1.91
N TYR A 110 8.51 -3.14 2.03
CA TYR A 110 9.47 -3.47 0.95
C TYR A 110 8.79 -4.22 -0.20
N GLY A 111 7.62 -4.80 0.06
CA GLY A 111 6.80 -5.49 -0.92
C GLY A 111 5.83 -4.63 -1.71
N ILE A 112 5.70 -3.34 -1.40
CA ILE A 112 4.62 -2.50 -1.93
C ILE A 112 5.10 -1.70 -3.14
N GLU A 113 4.32 -1.73 -4.23
CA GLU A 113 4.62 -0.97 -5.45
C GLU A 113 3.67 0.21 -5.69
N ASN A 114 2.47 0.20 -5.08
CA ASN A 114 1.42 1.17 -5.39
C ASN A 114 0.48 1.38 -4.20
N ILE A 115 0.36 2.62 -3.75
CA ILE A 115 -0.60 3.01 -2.69
C ILE A 115 -1.45 4.17 -3.20
N GLN A 116 -2.72 4.15 -2.86
CA GLN A 116 -3.64 5.26 -3.05
C GLN A 116 -4.08 5.77 -1.68
N ILE A 117 -3.79 7.05 -1.40
CA ILE A 117 -4.29 7.72 -0.21
C ILE A 117 -5.50 8.55 -0.59
N ILE A 118 -6.65 8.27 0.00
CA ILE A 118 -7.88 9.03 -0.17
C ILE A 118 -8.07 9.88 1.07
N LYS A 119 -8.12 11.20 0.91
CA LYS A 119 -8.31 12.15 2.01
C LYS A 119 -9.75 12.67 2.00
N GLY A 120 -10.45 12.49 3.11
CA GLY A 120 -11.87 12.76 3.26
C GLY A 120 -12.72 11.49 3.25
N PRO A 121 -14.06 11.64 3.32
CA PRO A 121 -14.97 10.51 3.52
C PRO A 121 -14.90 9.52 2.36
N ALA A 122 -14.50 8.28 2.66
CA ALA A 122 -14.43 7.18 1.70
C ALA A 122 -15.15 5.91 2.20
N SER A 123 -15.96 6.07 3.24
CA SER A 123 -16.76 5.06 3.93
C SER A 123 -17.59 4.16 3.01
N LEU A 124 -18.13 4.69 1.91
CA LEU A 124 -18.99 3.92 1.00
C LEU A 124 -18.22 2.83 0.24
N VAL A 125 -16.94 3.05 -0.07
CA VAL A 125 -16.13 2.13 -0.88
C VAL A 125 -15.25 1.23 -0.02
N TYR A 126 -14.78 1.71 1.13
CA TYR A 126 -13.72 1.04 1.91
C TYR A 126 -14.13 0.63 3.33
N GLY A 127 -15.43 0.49 3.60
CA GLY A 127 -15.91 -0.19 4.81
C GLY A 127 -16.37 0.73 5.95
N GLY A 128 -17.46 1.46 5.71
CA GLY A 128 -18.30 2.03 6.76
C GLY A 128 -17.68 3.20 7.54
N ALA A 129 -18.12 3.40 8.78
CA ALA A 129 -17.77 4.56 9.62
C ALA A 129 -16.25 4.77 9.82
N ASP A 130 -15.42 3.74 9.61
CA ASP A 130 -13.99 3.77 9.91
C ASP A 130 -13.13 4.49 8.87
N ALA A 131 -13.71 4.93 7.75
CA ALA A 131 -13.05 5.67 6.67
C ALA A 131 -13.57 7.11 6.51
N ILE A 132 -14.04 7.72 7.61
CA ILE A 132 -14.60 9.08 7.57
C ILE A 132 -13.56 10.16 7.29
N ALA A 133 -12.31 9.98 7.77
CA ALA A 133 -11.21 10.90 7.55
C ALA A 133 -10.40 10.57 6.28
N GLY A 134 -10.36 9.29 5.91
CA GLY A 134 -9.65 8.84 4.72
C GLY A 134 -9.32 7.36 4.73
N VAL A 135 -8.58 6.95 3.71
CA VAL A 135 -8.13 5.57 3.49
C VAL A 135 -6.69 5.58 3.00
N VAL A 136 -5.88 4.67 3.54
CA VAL A 136 -4.61 4.26 2.95
C VAL A 136 -4.83 2.90 2.27
N ASP A 137 -4.93 2.91 0.94
CA ASP A 137 -5.24 1.73 0.14
C ASP A 137 -4.00 1.23 -0.58
N ILE A 138 -3.42 0.16 -0.05
CA ILE A 138 -2.28 -0.57 -0.59
C ILE A 138 -2.81 -1.52 -1.67
N LYS A 139 -2.60 -1.12 -2.92
CA LYS A 139 -3.12 -1.83 -4.08
C LYS A 139 -2.31 -3.11 -4.35
N PRO A 140 -2.93 -4.12 -4.97
CA PRO A 140 -2.20 -5.26 -5.52
C PRO A 140 -1.09 -4.81 -6.48
N ASN A 141 0.07 -5.44 -6.36
CA ASN A 141 1.19 -5.20 -7.26
C ASN A 141 0.86 -5.63 -8.70
N LYS A 142 1.38 -4.90 -9.69
CA LYS A 142 1.12 -5.17 -11.12
C LYS A 142 1.65 -6.54 -11.52
N ILE A 143 0.83 -7.41 -12.11
CA ILE A 143 1.22 -8.75 -12.59
C ILE A 143 2.57 -8.68 -13.35
N PRO A 144 3.54 -9.58 -13.09
CA PRO A 144 4.83 -9.53 -13.78
C PRO A 144 4.67 -9.68 -15.29
N ALA A 145 5.63 -9.19 -16.07
CA ALA A 145 5.63 -9.34 -17.52
C ALA A 145 5.67 -10.82 -17.91
N ILE A 146 5.08 -11.18 -19.05
CA ILE A 146 5.09 -12.56 -19.55
C ILE A 146 6.54 -13.02 -19.72
N ASN A 147 6.83 -14.25 -19.26
CA ASN A 147 8.16 -14.87 -19.34
C ASN A 147 9.29 -14.01 -18.73
N SER A 148 9.01 -13.41 -17.57
CA SER A 148 9.96 -12.55 -16.85
C SER A 148 10.37 -13.15 -15.50
N PHE A 149 11.58 -12.80 -15.07
CA PHE A 149 12.11 -13.05 -13.74
C PHE A 149 12.79 -11.77 -13.24
N ASN A 150 12.43 -11.32 -12.04
CA ASN A 150 13.06 -10.18 -11.39
C ASN A 150 13.34 -10.50 -9.92
N GLY A 151 14.56 -10.20 -9.48
CA GLY A 151 14.95 -10.19 -8.07
C GLY A 151 15.13 -8.76 -7.57
N GLU A 152 14.97 -8.56 -6.28
CA GLU A 152 15.20 -7.30 -5.57
C GLU A 152 15.86 -7.60 -4.23
N VAL A 153 16.91 -6.85 -3.91
CA VAL A 153 17.59 -6.90 -2.62
C VAL A 153 17.61 -5.48 -2.06
N ASN A 154 17.06 -5.31 -0.86
CA ASN A 154 17.15 -4.07 -0.10
C ASN A 154 18.00 -4.33 1.15
N LEU A 155 18.97 -3.46 1.39
CA LEU A 155 19.75 -3.42 2.63
C LEU A 155 19.41 -2.11 3.33
N LEU A 156 19.10 -2.17 4.62
CA LEU A 156 18.77 -1.01 5.45
C LEU A 156 19.78 -0.90 6.58
N GLY A 157 20.23 0.32 6.86
CA GLY A 157 21.05 0.65 8.01
C GLY A 157 20.66 2.01 8.55
N GLU A 158 20.44 2.12 9.87
CA GLU A 158 20.15 3.39 10.54
C GLU A 158 21.02 3.55 11.78
N SER A 159 21.58 4.75 11.98
CA SER A 159 22.46 5.03 13.14
C SER A 159 21.71 5.47 14.39
N ASN A 160 20.44 5.87 14.27
CA ASN A 160 19.70 6.43 15.40
C ASN A 160 19.20 5.36 16.37
N ASN A 161 19.03 4.13 15.89
CA ASN A 161 18.61 2.95 16.64
C ASN A 161 19.48 1.72 16.28
N ASP A 162 20.65 1.94 15.68
CA ASP A 162 21.59 0.89 15.27
C ASP A 162 20.93 -0.22 14.42
N LEU A 163 19.93 0.14 13.61
CA LEU A 163 19.16 -0.81 12.81
C LEU A 163 20.04 -1.44 11.73
N LEU A 164 19.89 -2.75 11.56
CA LEU A 164 20.31 -3.49 10.39
C LEU A 164 19.14 -4.30 9.81
N GLY A 165 18.93 -4.19 8.51
CA GLY A 165 17.84 -4.89 7.84
C GLY A 165 18.18 -5.39 6.44
N ILE A 166 17.52 -6.47 6.05
CA ILE A 166 17.60 -7.07 4.73
C ILE A 166 16.20 -7.46 4.24
N SER A 167 15.88 -7.14 2.99
CA SER A 167 14.68 -7.63 2.31
C SER A 167 15.04 -8.22 0.96
N LEU A 168 14.64 -9.46 0.74
CA LEU A 168 14.85 -10.23 -0.48
C LEU A 168 13.51 -10.47 -1.14
N GLY A 169 13.32 -10.00 -2.36
CA GLY A 169 12.12 -10.18 -3.15
C GLY A 169 12.41 -10.87 -4.48
N VAL A 170 11.55 -11.80 -4.87
CA VAL A 170 11.60 -12.42 -6.20
C VAL A 170 10.20 -12.42 -6.80
N LYS A 171 10.10 -12.08 -8.09
CA LYS A 171 8.89 -12.25 -8.89
C LYS A 171 9.23 -12.94 -10.20
N ALA A 172 8.40 -13.89 -10.59
CA ALA A 172 8.56 -14.63 -11.82
C ALA A 172 7.20 -14.87 -12.48
N ARG A 173 7.18 -14.92 -13.80
CA ARG A 173 6.00 -15.35 -14.56
C ARG A 173 6.45 -16.19 -15.75
N LYS A 174 5.82 -17.35 -15.91
CA LYS A 174 5.94 -18.21 -17.09
C LYS A 174 4.55 -18.35 -17.70
N GLU A 175 4.38 -17.81 -18.90
CA GLU A 175 3.08 -17.74 -19.58
C GLU A 175 1.98 -17.18 -18.66
N ASN A 176 1.02 -18.03 -18.31
CA ASN A 176 -0.16 -17.68 -17.53
C ASN A 176 0.08 -17.74 -16.02
N TRP A 177 1.11 -18.43 -15.54
CA TRP A 177 1.39 -18.57 -14.11
C TRP A 177 2.40 -17.55 -13.64
N PHE A 178 2.12 -16.88 -12.52
CA PHE A 178 3.06 -15.98 -11.87
C PHE A 178 3.19 -16.26 -10.38
N TYR A 179 4.35 -15.90 -9.85
CA TYR A 179 4.74 -16.11 -8.47
C TYR A 179 5.44 -14.86 -7.95
N ARG A 180 5.24 -14.57 -6.66
CA ARG A 180 6.05 -13.62 -5.91
C ARG A 180 6.37 -14.18 -4.55
N SER A 181 7.57 -13.93 -4.09
CA SER A 181 7.94 -14.18 -2.71
C SER A 181 8.77 -13.00 -2.20
N ARG A 182 8.63 -12.70 -0.92
CA ARG A 182 9.51 -11.76 -0.23
C ARG A 182 9.73 -12.19 1.21
N LEU A 183 10.97 -12.05 1.65
CA LEU A 183 11.40 -12.24 3.02
C LEU A 183 12.08 -10.95 3.48
N THR A 184 11.71 -10.46 4.67
CA THR A 184 12.27 -9.25 5.25
C THR A 184 12.65 -9.54 6.70
N LEU A 185 13.88 -9.22 7.08
CA LEU A 185 14.39 -9.33 8.44
C LEU A 185 14.98 -7.97 8.84
N ARG A 186 14.65 -7.50 10.04
CA ARG A 186 15.19 -6.27 10.62
C ARG A 186 15.45 -6.50 12.09
N ASP A 187 16.58 -5.99 12.57
CA ASP A 187 16.93 -5.92 13.97
C ASP A 187 17.31 -4.47 14.30
N TYR A 188 16.78 -3.93 15.39
CA TYR A 188 16.98 -2.55 15.78
C TYR A 188 16.92 -2.38 17.29
N GLY A 189 17.76 -1.48 17.79
CA GLY A 189 17.84 -1.09 19.19
C GLY A 189 16.86 0.01 19.58
N ASP A 190 17.00 0.47 20.82
CA ASP A 190 16.28 1.63 21.32
C ASP A 190 16.73 2.88 20.56
N TYR A 191 15.81 3.76 20.15
CA TYR A 191 16.18 4.95 19.39
C TYR A 191 16.68 6.08 20.29
N LYS A 192 17.63 6.86 19.78
CA LYS A 192 18.22 8.02 20.47
C LYS A 192 17.36 9.28 20.29
N VAL A 193 17.20 10.04 21.37
CA VAL A 193 16.52 11.35 21.39
C VAL A 193 17.52 12.46 21.74
N PRO A 194 17.25 13.74 21.42
CA PRO A 194 18.16 14.85 21.76
C PRO A 194 18.04 15.33 23.22
N THR A 195 17.47 14.53 24.12
CA THR A 195 17.22 14.87 25.52
C THR A 195 17.61 13.71 26.43
N ASP A 196 17.97 14.01 27.67
CA ASP A 196 18.23 13.03 28.73
C ASP A 196 16.99 12.78 29.60
N LYS A 197 15.89 13.52 29.38
CA LYS A 197 14.66 13.43 30.16
C LYS A 197 13.41 13.53 29.29
N ILE A 198 12.39 12.74 29.64
CA ILE A 198 11.04 12.79 29.05
C ILE A 198 10.02 12.91 30.17
N ASN A 199 9.08 13.83 30.01
CA ASN A 199 7.91 13.93 30.90
C ASN A 199 6.75 13.15 30.27
N TYR A 200 6.21 12.17 30.99
CA TYR A 200 5.05 11.39 30.58
C TYR A 200 4.12 11.18 31.78
N GLU A 201 2.85 11.62 31.65
CA GLU A 201 1.83 11.55 32.71
C GLU A 201 2.28 12.11 34.07
N ASN A 202 3.01 13.24 34.04
CA ASN A 202 3.63 13.91 35.21
C ASN A 202 4.77 13.13 35.89
N TYR A 203 5.29 12.09 35.24
CA TYR A 203 6.50 11.38 35.65
C TYR A 203 7.66 11.75 34.74
N ILE A 204 8.81 12.09 35.34
CA ILE A 204 10.05 12.38 34.61
C ILE A 204 10.85 11.08 34.48
N PHE A 205 10.93 10.56 33.27
CA PHE A 205 11.82 9.47 32.90
C PHE A 205 13.19 10.04 32.57
N GLU A 206 14.21 9.62 33.32
CA GLU A 206 15.61 9.87 32.97
C GLU A 206 16.10 8.80 31.99
N LEU A 207 16.79 9.23 30.93
CA LEU A 207 17.24 8.39 29.84
C LEU A 207 18.75 8.17 29.94
N HIS A 208 19.15 6.92 29.98
CA HIS A 208 20.55 6.53 29.91
C HIS A 208 21.07 6.72 28.48
N ASP A 209 22.15 7.49 28.31
CA ASP A 209 22.76 7.81 27.01
C ASP A 209 21.73 8.26 25.96
N ASN A 210 20.70 8.99 26.38
CA ASN A 210 19.63 9.48 25.52
C ASN A 210 18.81 8.41 24.77
N HIS A 211 18.81 7.15 25.23
CA HIS A 211 18.03 6.09 24.59
C HIS A 211 16.60 6.05 25.15
N LEU A 212 15.60 6.05 24.26
CA LEU A 212 14.23 5.79 24.66
C LEU A 212 14.01 4.27 24.79
N ARG A 213 13.96 3.81 26.04
CA ARG A 213 13.74 2.39 26.37
C ARG A 213 12.44 1.85 25.80
N ASN A 214 12.41 0.54 25.57
CA ASN A 214 11.25 -0.21 25.05
C ASN A 214 10.86 0.21 23.62
N THR A 215 11.87 0.53 22.80
CA THR A 215 11.69 0.87 21.38
C THR A 215 12.54 0.03 20.44
N ALA A 216 13.40 -0.84 20.99
CA ALA A 216 14.07 -1.93 20.28
C ALA A 216 13.09 -3.03 19.81
N GLY A 217 13.51 -3.80 18.81
CA GLY A 217 12.71 -4.91 18.30
C GLY A 217 13.36 -5.66 17.15
N ILE A 218 12.77 -6.82 16.84
CA ILE A 218 13.11 -7.66 15.70
C ILE A 218 11.84 -7.84 14.88
N GLU A 219 11.96 -7.63 13.58
CA GLU A 219 10.86 -7.79 12.63
C GLU A 219 11.22 -8.85 11.60
N ALA A 220 10.32 -9.82 11.42
CA ALA A 220 10.46 -10.87 10.42
C ALA A 220 9.15 -10.99 9.63
N ASN A 221 9.20 -10.68 8.34
CA ASN A 221 8.07 -10.80 7.43
C ASN A 221 8.36 -11.82 6.35
N ALA A 222 7.34 -12.60 6.00
CA ALA A 222 7.35 -13.48 4.86
C ALA A 222 6.05 -13.31 4.07
N SER A 223 6.17 -13.22 2.75
CA SER A 223 5.01 -13.22 1.86
C SER A 223 5.25 -14.14 0.68
N PHE A 224 4.19 -14.83 0.28
CA PHE A 224 4.16 -15.65 -0.91
C PHE A 224 2.83 -15.44 -1.64
N ASN A 225 2.90 -15.28 -2.95
CA ASN A 225 1.74 -15.10 -3.81
C ASN A 225 1.93 -15.92 -5.08
N ILE A 226 0.88 -16.63 -5.47
CA ILE A 226 0.77 -17.36 -6.72
C ILE A 226 -0.50 -16.89 -7.43
N GLY A 227 -0.45 -16.77 -8.75
CA GLY A 227 -1.62 -16.44 -9.54
C GLY A 227 -1.56 -17.01 -10.96
N TYR A 228 -2.72 -17.07 -11.58
CA TYR A 228 -2.93 -17.52 -12.95
C TYR A 228 -3.65 -16.43 -13.74
N THR A 229 -3.23 -16.17 -14.97
CA THR A 229 -3.83 -15.19 -15.87
C THR A 229 -4.23 -15.87 -17.17
N SER A 230 -5.50 -15.81 -17.58
CA SER A 230 -5.92 -16.19 -18.93
C SER A 230 -6.24 -14.94 -19.76
N GLU A 231 -6.08 -15.02 -21.07
CA GLU A 231 -6.59 -14.00 -21.97
C GLU A 231 -8.11 -13.84 -21.76
N GLY A 232 -8.57 -12.61 -21.54
CA GLY A 232 -10.00 -12.29 -21.35
C GLY A 232 -10.45 -12.02 -19.91
N VAL A 233 -9.63 -12.28 -18.87
CA VAL A 233 -9.97 -11.89 -17.50
C VAL A 233 -9.29 -10.57 -17.15
N TYR A 234 -9.94 -9.47 -17.51
CA TYR A 234 -9.66 -8.18 -16.88
C TYR A 234 -10.22 -8.25 -15.47
N TYR A 235 -9.36 -8.32 -14.45
CA TYR A 235 -9.77 -8.04 -13.07
C TYR A 235 -10.16 -6.56 -12.98
N GLY A 236 -11.39 -6.24 -13.36
CA GLY A 236 -12.12 -5.13 -12.77
C GLY A 236 -12.45 -5.56 -11.36
N ASN A 237 -11.87 -4.89 -10.36
CA ASN A 237 -12.21 -5.12 -8.96
C ASN A 237 -13.73 -5.05 -8.81
N ILE A 238 -14.32 -6.17 -8.41
CA ILE A 238 -15.64 -6.21 -7.80
C ILE A 238 -15.42 -6.77 -6.39
N ILE A 239 -15.86 -5.95 -5.43
CA ILE A 239 -15.87 -6.08 -3.97
C ILE A 239 -14.56 -5.68 -3.29
#